data_AF-B6IRJ1-F1
#
_entry.id   AF-B6IRJ1-F1
#
_cell.length_a   1.000
_cell.length_b   1.000
_cell.length_c   1.000
_cell.angle_alpha   90.00
_cell.angle_beta   90.00
_cell.angle_gamma   90.00
#
_symmetry.space_group_name_H-M   'P 1'
#
loop_
_entity.id
_entity.type
_entity.pdbx_description
1 polymer ?
#
loop_
_entity_poly.entity_id
_entity_poly.type
_entity_poly.pdbx_seq_one_letter_code
_entity_poly.pdbx_strand_id
1 'polypeptide(L)'
;MVHPERVREIGMTGLAELLAAVTAGDAAGAARIAGADPGLLAERGPDGATPILLAAYRGARPVQEALRPLKPALDLYEAAALGDLDRVVALVEAEPSAIDRPAPDGRTALGLAAFFGRQAVVDWLLARGADATPPAMGPTALPPLHAAAVGRHLAIARALLAHGAAPDAPRHGGYTALHAAARNGHLELIALLLEHGADPHRAAADGATALSLARAAGHARAVTLLEAGGGRSADAPFGLLCAIPEEIAHFGPHFVESEAETIGGFVFRRGLLDGRHAVVVECGIGKVNAAVVSTLLIERFGCRLLLFSGVAGGVDPALGIGDVVVGTRLVQHDYGALVRGNLRVYQPGVTPVPGVADTHGYTLDPAVEATVRAALDGLELPPIPAEATGGAERTPRITFGTIATGDQFVNCESTRQRLHERFGAAAVEMEGAAVAQVAERFGVPCLVIRSLSDLAGAESHMDFYTFVAAAARCASLLLRRVASAL
;
A
#
# COMPACT_ATOMS: atom_id res chain seq x y z
N MET A 1 -39.90 -15.75 -5.26
CA MET A 1 -40.73 -15.18 -6.34
C MET A 1 -42.12 -14.96 -5.80
N VAL A 2 -42.61 -13.72 -5.75
CA VAL A 2 -43.98 -13.41 -5.30
C VAL A 2 -44.86 -13.22 -6.55
N HIS A 3 -46.08 -13.75 -6.48
CA HIS A 3 -47.04 -13.88 -7.59
C HIS A 3 -47.55 -12.51 -8.11
N PRO A 4 -47.76 -12.32 -9.44
CA PRO A 4 -47.98 -11.00 -10.06
C PRO A 4 -49.30 -10.27 -9.71
N GLU A 5 -50.24 -10.89 -9.00
CA GLU A 5 -51.59 -10.34 -8.82
C GLU A 5 -51.85 -9.65 -7.47
N ARG A 6 -50.84 -9.54 -6.60
CA ARG A 6 -50.96 -8.83 -5.31
C ARG A 6 -50.52 -7.36 -5.33
N VAL A 7 -50.31 -6.77 -6.52
CA VAL A 7 -49.84 -5.38 -6.71
C VAL A 7 -50.97 -4.41 -7.12
N ARG A 8 -52.24 -4.81 -7.03
CA ARG A 8 -53.37 -3.92 -7.32
C ARG A 8 -54.19 -3.65 -6.08
N GLU A 9 -53.72 -2.68 -5.29
CA GLU A 9 -54.53 -1.66 -4.59
C GLU A 9 -53.60 -0.88 -3.64
N ILE A 10 -53.87 0.41 -3.49
CA ILE A 10 -53.11 1.47 -2.78
C ILE A 10 -52.19 2.28 -3.72
N GLY A 11 -52.67 3.43 -4.22
CA GLY A 11 -51.92 4.67 -4.50
C GLY A 11 -50.64 4.71 -5.37
N MET A 12 -50.15 3.60 -5.94
CA MET A 12 -48.76 3.47 -6.44
C MET A 12 -48.51 3.68 -7.94
N THR A 13 -49.43 4.22 -8.75
CA THR A 13 -49.22 4.23 -10.22
C THR A 13 -48.06 5.13 -10.67
N GLY A 14 -47.96 6.36 -10.17
CA GLY A 14 -46.93 7.33 -10.59
C GLY A 14 -45.50 6.94 -10.19
N LEU A 15 -45.28 6.61 -8.92
CA LEU A 15 -43.95 6.21 -8.43
C LEU A 15 -43.50 4.89 -9.07
N ALA A 16 -44.39 3.89 -9.19
CA ALA A 16 -44.03 2.62 -9.80
C ALA A 16 -43.64 2.77 -11.28
N GLU A 17 -44.37 3.61 -12.03
CA GLU A 17 -44.03 3.94 -13.42
C GLU A 17 -42.68 4.66 -13.52
N LEU A 18 -42.42 5.63 -12.64
CA LEU A 18 -41.14 6.34 -12.60
C LEU A 18 -39.98 5.39 -12.27
N LEU A 19 -40.11 4.56 -11.24
CA LEU A 19 -39.08 3.59 -10.85
C LEU A 19 -38.85 2.55 -11.95
N ALA A 20 -39.89 2.15 -12.70
CA ALA A 20 -39.76 1.28 -13.86
C ALA A 20 -38.99 1.96 -14.99
N ALA A 21 -39.29 3.22 -15.31
CA ALA A 21 -38.56 4.00 -16.32
C ALA A 21 -37.08 4.18 -15.93
N VAL A 22 -36.80 4.52 -14.66
CA VAL A 22 -35.43 4.62 -14.13
C VAL A 22 -34.71 3.28 -14.24
N THR A 23 -35.36 2.18 -13.86
CA THR A 23 -34.80 0.83 -13.94
C THR A 23 -34.47 0.42 -15.37
N ALA A 24 -35.30 0.83 -16.34
CA ALA A 24 -35.09 0.59 -17.75
C ALA A 24 -34.04 1.52 -18.40
N GLY A 25 -33.58 2.56 -17.68
CA GLY A 25 -32.69 3.58 -18.23
C GLY A 25 -33.39 4.55 -19.19
N ASP A 26 -34.73 4.61 -19.19
CA ASP A 26 -35.52 5.49 -20.05
C ASP A 26 -35.54 6.92 -19.49
N ALA A 27 -34.52 7.70 -19.87
CA ALA A 27 -34.37 9.09 -19.40
C ALA A 27 -35.54 10.00 -19.84
N ALA A 28 -36.06 9.82 -21.06
CA ALA A 28 -37.15 10.63 -21.59
C ALA A 28 -38.46 10.31 -20.88
N GLY A 29 -38.76 9.02 -20.67
CA GLY A 29 -39.91 8.58 -19.89
C GLY A 29 -39.83 9.02 -18.43
N ALA A 30 -38.67 8.84 -17.78
CA ALA A 30 -38.46 9.27 -16.41
C ALA A 30 -38.64 10.79 -16.23
N ALA A 31 -38.07 11.60 -17.14
CA ALA A 31 -38.21 13.05 -17.11
C ALA A 31 -39.65 13.51 -17.35
N ARG A 32 -40.37 12.84 -18.26
CA ARG A 32 -41.79 13.13 -18.53
C ARG A 32 -42.67 12.83 -17.32
N ILE A 33 -42.47 11.67 -16.67
CA ILE A 33 -43.25 11.27 -15.49
C ILE A 33 -42.93 12.21 -14.32
N ALA A 34 -41.64 12.40 -14.01
CA ALA A 34 -41.21 13.28 -12.92
C ALA A 34 -41.49 14.76 -13.20
N GLY A 35 -41.57 15.18 -14.46
CA GLY A 35 -41.95 16.54 -14.83
C GLY A 35 -43.45 16.81 -14.64
N ALA A 36 -44.28 15.77 -14.77
CA ALA A 36 -45.72 15.85 -14.49
C ALA A 36 -46.00 15.88 -12.98
N ASP A 37 -45.19 15.16 -12.19
CA ASP A 37 -45.25 15.18 -10.72
C ASP A 37 -43.84 15.10 -10.10
N PRO A 38 -43.22 16.26 -9.79
CA PRO A 38 -41.90 16.30 -9.16
C PRO A 38 -41.87 15.74 -7.73
N GLY A 39 -43.02 15.62 -7.06
CA GLY A 39 -43.11 15.07 -5.70
C GLY A 39 -42.60 13.63 -5.64
N LEU A 40 -42.79 12.87 -6.72
CA LEU A 40 -42.32 11.50 -6.88
C LEU A 40 -40.80 11.35 -6.69
N LEU A 41 -40.01 12.41 -6.93
CA LEU A 41 -38.56 12.37 -6.77
C LEU A 41 -38.12 12.38 -5.29
N ALA A 42 -39.00 12.75 -4.37
CA ALA A 42 -38.77 12.66 -2.92
C ALA A 42 -39.25 11.33 -2.33
N GLU A 43 -40.13 10.61 -3.03
CA GLU A 43 -40.64 9.32 -2.59
C GLU A 43 -39.59 8.21 -2.70
N ARG A 44 -39.76 7.16 -1.89
CA ARG A 44 -38.84 6.02 -1.82
C ARG A 44 -39.55 4.76 -2.29
N GLY A 45 -38.86 3.99 -3.12
CA GLY A 45 -39.33 2.69 -3.58
C GLY A 45 -39.27 1.61 -2.50
N PRO A 46 -39.66 0.36 -2.83
CA PRO A 46 -39.61 -0.78 -1.91
C PRO A 46 -38.21 -1.10 -1.37
N ASP A 47 -37.15 -0.71 -2.08
CA ASP A 47 -35.74 -0.83 -1.69
C ASP A 47 -35.24 0.38 -0.88
N GLY A 48 -36.15 1.31 -0.54
CA GLY A 48 -35.91 2.56 0.17
C GLY A 48 -35.14 3.62 -0.62
N ALA A 49 -34.83 3.37 -1.90
CA ALA A 49 -34.13 4.32 -2.75
C ALA A 49 -35.11 5.33 -3.37
N THR A 50 -34.68 6.58 -3.49
CA THR A 50 -35.36 7.58 -4.33
C THR A 50 -35.07 7.30 -5.81
N PRO A 51 -35.86 7.83 -6.76
CA PRO A 51 -35.58 7.67 -8.19
C PRO A 51 -34.17 8.08 -8.61
N ILE A 52 -33.62 9.15 -8.02
CA ILE A 52 -32.25 9.62 -8.30
C ILE A 52 -31.22 8.63 -7.76
N LEU A 53 -31.39 8.15 -6.53
CA LEU A 53 -30.46 7.19 -5.94
C LEU A 53 -30.51 5.83 -6.67
N LEU A 54 -31.70 5.40 -7.10
CA LEU A 54 -31.85 4.21 -7.95
C LEU A 54 -31.11 4.40 -9.28
N ALA A 55 -31.23 5.56 -9.93
CA ALA A 55 -30.49 5.88 -11.15
C ALA A 55 -28.96 5.87 -10.93
N ALA A 56 -28.49 6.31 -9.75
CA ALA A 56 -27.09 6.21 -9.34
C ALA A 56 -26.64 4.75 -9.23
N TYR A 57 -27.41 3.90 -8.53
CA TYR A 57 -27.11 2.47 -8.41
C TYR A 57 -27.05 1.73 -9.74
N ARG A 58 -27.89 2.13 -10.71
CA ARG A 58 -27.92 1.56 -12.05
C ARG A 58 -26.82 2.11 -12.97
N GLY A 59 -26.06 3.13 -12.53
CA GLY A 59 -25.12 3.84 -13.38
C GLY A 59 -25.79 4.58 -14.54
N ALA A 60 -27.10 4.84 -14.45
CA ALA A 60 -27.90 5.44 -15.51
C ALA A 60 -27.71 6.96 -15.54
N ARG A 61 -26.54 7.42 -16.01
CA ARG A 61 -26.18 8.85 -16.07
C ARG A 61 -27.21 9.70 -16.84
N PRO A 62 -27.74 9.28 -18.01
CA PRO A 62 -28.75 10.08 -18.72
C PRO A 62 -30.02 10.30 -17.90
N VAL A 63 -30.43 9.31 -17.10
CA VAL A 63 -31.58 9.43 -16.20
C VAL A 63 -31.27 10.41 -15.08
N GLN A 64 -30.08 10.34 -14.47
CA GLN A 64 -29.68 11.30 -13.42
C GLN A 64 -29.66 12.73 -13.95
N GLU A 65 -29.08 12.96 -15.12
CA GLU A 65 -29.03 14.27 -15.77
C GLU A 65 -30.44 14.82 -16.08
N ALA A 66 -31.37 13.94 -16.46
CA ALA A 66 -32.74 14.33 -16.75
C ALA A 66 -33.58 14.62 -15.50
N LEU A 67 -33.32 13.91 -14.39
CA LEU A 67 -34.05 14.09 -13.13
C LEU A 67 -33.48 15.21 -12.24
N ARG A 68 -32.17 15.49 -12.31
CA ARG A 68 -31.50 16.46 -11.42
C ARG A 68 -32.11 17.87 -11.46
N PRO A 69 -32.47 18.46 -12.62
CA PRO A 69 -33.09 19.79 -12.67
C PRO A 69 -34.48 19.83 -12.02
N LEU A 70 -35.17 18.68 -11.97
CA LEU A 70 -36.52 18.56 -11.41
C LEU A 70 -36.51 18.38 -9.88
N LYS A 71 -35.38 18.01 -9.29
CA LYS A 71 -35.16 17.98 -7.83
C LYS A 71 -33.91 18.78 -7.45
N PRO A 72 -34.03 20.11 -7.27
CA PRO A 72 -32.89 20.96 -6.94
C PRO A 72 -32.31 20.65 -5.55
N ALA A 73 -33.17 20.39 -4.57
CA ALA A 73 -32.77 20.07 -3.20
C ALA A 73 -32.59 18.56 -3.01
N LEU A 74 -31.35 18.09 -3.05
CA LEU A 74 -31.01 16.73 -2.63
C LEU A 74 -31.13 16.60 -1.11
N ASP A 75 -31.54 15.41 -0.67
CA ASP A 75 -31.31 15.00 0.70
C ASP A 75 -29.83 14.62 0.94
N LEU A 76 -29.47 14.35 2.20
CA LEU A 76 -28.09 14.07 2.59
C LEU A 76 -27.52 12.83 1.87
N TYR A 77 -28.36 11.82 1.67
CA TYR A 77 -27.97 10.53 1.12
C TYR A 77 -27.72 10.61 -0.38
N GLU A 78 -28.59 11.33 -1.09
CA GLU A 78 -28.44 11.64 -2.50
C GLU A 78 -27.22 12.52 -2.75
N ALA A 79 -27.02 13.56 -1.94
CA ALA A 79 -25.85 14.42 -2.02
C ALA A 79 -24.55 13.63 -1.81
N ALA A 80 -24.50 12.76 -0.80
CA ALA A 80 -23.35 11.91 -0.53
C ALA A 80 -23.07 10.91 -1.67
N ALA A 81 -24.11 10.29 -2.23
CA ALA A 81 -23.97 9.35 -3.35
C ALA A 81 -23.48 10.02 -4.64
N LEU A 82 -23.96 11.23 -4.91
CA LEU A 82 -23.60 11.99 -6.12
C LEU A 82 -22.29 12.77 -5.97
N GLY A 83 -21.76 12.93 -4.76
CA GLY A 83 -20.54 13.67 -4.49
C GLY A 83 -20.73 15.19 -4.40
N ASP A 84 -21.95 15.63 -4.09
CA ASP A 84 -22.30 17.04 -3.88
C ASP A 84 -21.85 17.48 -2.48
N LEU A 85 -20.54 17.73 -2.34
CA LEU A 85 -19.90 18.05 -1.05
C LEU A 85 -20.52 19.29 -0.41
N ASP A 86 -20.76 20.35 -1.18
CA ASP A 86 -21.34 21.59 -0.66
C ASP A 86 -22.72 21.35 -0.03
N ARG A 87 -23.54 20.50 -0.67
CA ARG A 87 -24.84 20.12 -0.11
C ARG A 87 -24.72 19.25 1.14
N VAL A 88 -23.77 18.31 1.16
CA VAL A 88 -23.48 17.50 2.36
C VAL A 88 -23.08 18.41 3.53
N VAL A 89 -22.15 19.34 3.30
CA VAL A 89 -21.69 20.33 4.30
C VAL A 89 -22.88 21.11 4.84
N ALA A 90 -23.67 21.72 3.95
CA ALA A 90 -24.81 22.55 4.34
C ALA A 90 -25.86 21.78 5.16
N LEU A 91 -26.13 20.52 4.82
CA LEU A 91 -27.10 19.69 5.53
C LEU A 91 -26.60 19.24 6.90
N VAL A 92 -25.34 18.81 7.01
CA VAL A 92 -24.76 18.36 8.28
C VAL A 92 -24.49 19.54 9.21
N GLU A 93 -24.11 20.70 8.71
CA GLU A 93 -23.94 21.89 9.56
C GLU A 93 -25.27 22.46 10.07
N ALA A 94 -26.35 22.33 9.28
CA ALA A 94 -27.70 22.68 9.74
C ALA A 94 -28.24 21.71 10.80
N GLU A 95 -27.89 20.42 10.71
CA GLU A 95 -28.29 19.39 11.66
C GLU A 95 -27.13 18.41 11.93
N PRO A 96 -26.22 18.70 12.88
CA PRO A 96 -25.04 17.87 13.13
C PRO A 96 -25.35 16.41 13.47
N SER A 97 -26.50 16.15 14.11
CA SER A 97 -26.97 14.79 14.41
C SER A 97 -27.36 13.95 13.18
N ALA A 98 -27.40 14.55 11.99
CA ALA A 98 -27.70 13.84 10.75
C ALA A 98 -26.49 13.05 10.20
N ILE A 99 -25.27 13.35 10.65
CA ILE A 99 -24.02 12.80 10.09
C ILE A 99 -24.01 11.25 10.06
N ASP A 100 -24.48 10.62 11.14
CA ASP A 100 -24.54 9.16 11.28
C ASP A 100 -25.97 8.61 11.18
N ARG A 101 -26.95 9.46 10.90
CA ARG A 101 -28.35 9.05 10.82
C ARG A 101 -28.55 8.14 9.61
N PRO A 102 -28.96 6.87 9.78
CA PRO A 102 -29.22 6.01 8.65
C PRO A 102 -30.47 6.47 7.89
N ALA A 103 -30.44 6.32 6.56
CA ALA A 103 -31.64 6.41 5.74
C ALA A 103 -32.65 5.31 6.14
N PRO A 104 -33.92 5.40 5.72
CA PRO A 104 -34.93 4.37 6.01
C PRO A 104 -34.55 2.93 5.58
N ASP A 105 -33.64 2.80 4.62
CA ASP A 105 -33.08 1.51 4.15
C ASP A 105 -31.81 1.06 4.89
N GLY A 106 -31.42 1.80 5.94
CA GLY A 106 -30.27 1.53 6.78
C GLY A 106 -28.92 2.05 6.27
N ARG A 107 -28.87 2.70 5.11
CA ARG A 107 -27.61 3.21 4.54
C ARG A 107 -27.24 4.55 5.17
N THR A 108 -25.96 4.75 5.48
CA THR A 108 -25.43 6.04 5.97
C THR A 108 -24.90 6.90 4.82
N ALA A 109 -24.76 8.20 5.05
CA ALA A 109 -24.13 9.11 4.10
C ALA A 109 -22.70 8.67 3.77
N LEU A 110 -21.93 8.30 4.79
CA LEU A 110 -20.56 7.77 4.64
C LEU A 110 -20.54 6.48 3.82
N GLY A 111 -21.45 5.53 4.08
CA GLY A 111 -21.55 4.29 3.32
C GLY A 111 -21.88 4.50 1.84
N LEU A 112 -22.77 5.45 1.53
CA LEU A 112 -23.11 5.81 0.15
C LEU A 112 -21.94 6.49 -0.57
N ALA A 113 -21.29 7.47 0.07
CA ALA A 113 -20.09 8.11 -0.46
C ALA A 113 -18.99 7.09 -0.73
N ALA A 114 -18.79 6.13 0.19
CA ALA A 114 -17.83 5.05 0.06
C ALA A 114 -18.16 4.10 -1.09
N PHE A 115 -19.43 3.72 -1.26
CA PHE A 115 -19.88 2.87 -2.37
C PHE A 115 -19.63 3.51 -3.74
N PHE A 116 -19.95 4.80 -3.88
CA PHE A 116 -19.87 5.54 -5.15
C PHE A 116 -18.51 6.20 -5.41
N GLY A 117 -17.52 6.01 -4.53
CA GLY A 117 -16.16 6.52 -4.77
C GLY A 117 -15.99 8.01 -4.54
N ARG A 118 -16.79 8.62 -3.65
CA ARG A 118 -16.80 10.08 -3.41
C ARG A 118 -15.77 10.45 -2.35
N GLN A 119 -14.49 10.39 -2.71
CA GLN A 119 -13.36 10.60 -1.78
C GLN A 119 -13.50 11.90 -0.95
N ALA A 120 -13.77 13.04 -1.58
CA ALA A 120 -13.89 14.32 -0.88
C ALA A 120 -15.02 14.34 0.17
N VAL A 121 -16.14 13.65 -0.11
CA VAL A 121 -17.24 13.51 0.85
C VAL A 121 -16.85 12.59 2.00
N VAL A 122 -16.17 11.47 1.70
CA VAL A 122 -15.66 10.54 2.72
C VAL A 122 -14.70 11.25 3.67
N ASP A 123 -13.69 11.93 3.13
CA ASP A 123 -12.66 12.61 3.93
C ASP A 123 -13.29 13.67 4.84
N TRP A 124 -14.26 14.44 4.31
CA TRP A 124 -14.95 15.45 5.08
C TRP A 124 -15.83 14.85 6.20
N LEU A 125 -16.61 13.81 5.90
CA LEU A 125 -17.45 13.14 6.91
C LEU A 125 -16.62 12.52 8.03
N LEU A 126 -15.52 11.83 7.69
CA LEU A 126 -14.60 11.24 8.66
C LEU A 126 -13.91 12.30 9.53
N ALA A 127 -13.47 13.42 8.93
CA ALA A 127 -12.88 14.54 9.66
C ALA A 127 -13.86 15.21 10.64
N ARG A 128 -15.18 15.00 10.46
CA ARG A 128 -16.25 15.48 11.36
C ARG A 128 -16.77 14.40 12.30
N GLY A 129 -16.09 13.26 12.39
CA GLY A 129 -16.38 12.21 13.35
C GLY A 129 -17.51 11.29 12.95
N ALA A 130 -17.83 11.19 11.64
CA ALA A 130 -18.75 10.15 11.17
C ALA A 130 -18.23 8.76 11.57
N ASP A 131 -19.13 7.91 12.08
CA ASP A 131 -18.80 6.56 12.49
C ASP A 131 -18.36 5.73 11.28
N ALA A 132 -17.12 5.25 11.31
CA ALA A 132 -16.56 4.40 10.26
C ALA A 132 -17.04 2.94 10.34
N THR A 133 -17.65 2.54 11.47
CA THR A 133 -18.20 1.20 11.73
C THR A 133 -19.65 1.24 12.25
N PRO A 134 -20.59 1.91 11.52
CA PRO A 134 -21.97 1.96 11.95
C PRO A 134 -22.58 0.56 11.90
N PRO A 135 -23.49 0.22 12.84
CA PRO A 135 -24.17 -1.07 12.84
C PRO A 135 -24.95 -1.27 11.53
N ALA A 136 -24.89 -2.48 10.97
CA ALA A 136 -25.62 -2.79 9.74
C ALA A 136 -27.13 -2.87 10.02
N MET A 137 -27.88 -1.85 9.59
CA MET A 137 -29.32 -1.74 9.83
C MET A 137 -30.11 -2.34 8.66
N GLY A 138 -30.49 -3.61 8.77
CA GLY A 138 -31.30 -4.29 7.76
C GLY A 138 -30.48 -4.89 6.60
N PRO A 139 -31.15 -5.52 5.62
CA PRO A 139 -30.51 -6.39 4.62
C PRO A 139 -29.73 -5.61 3.54
N THR A 140 -30.07 -4.35 3.32
CA THR A 140 -29.50 -3.46 2.29
C THR A 140 -28.34 -2.62 2.79
N ALA A 141 -28.14 -2.53 4.11
CA ALA A 141 -27.07 -1.75 4.71
C ALA A 141 -25.70 -2.42 4.51
N LEU A 142 -24.75 -1.66 3.97
CA LEU A 142 -23.34 -2.04 3.88
C LEU A 142 -22.55 -1.15 4.84
N PRO A 143 -21.72 -1.73 5.73
CA PRO A 143 -20.70 -0.95 6.43
C PRO A 143 -19.83 -0.18 5.41
N PRO A 144 -19.36 1.04 5.71
CA PRO A 144 -18.60 1.85 4.77
C PRO A 144 -17.39 1.13 4.16
N LEU A 145 -16.66 0.34 4.95
CA LEU A 145 -15.52 -0.44 4.47
C LEU A 145 -15.94 -1.54 3.49
N HIS A 146 -17.08 -2.19 3.74
CA HIS A 146 -17.67 -3.15 2.81
C HIS A 146 -18.12 -2.46 1.52
N ALA A 147 -18.76 -1.29 1.62
CA ALA A 147 -19.20 -0.49 0.48
C ALA A 147 -18.02 -0.08 -0.41
N ALA A 148 -16.92 0.39 0.19
CA ALA A 148 -15.68 0.70 -0.52
C ALA A 148 -15.09 -0.54 -1.21
N ALA A 149 -15.11 -1.71 -0.55
CA ALA A 149 -14.60 -2.95 -1.11
C ALA A 149 -15.41 -3.43 -2.32
N VAL A 150 -16.75 -3.31 -2.27
CA VAL A 150 -17.64 -3.59 -3.41
C VAL A 150 -17.41 -2.61 -4.55
N GLY A 151 -17.26 -1.31 -4.25
CA GLY A 151 -17.01 -0.27 -5.24
C GLY A 151 -15.58 -0.23 -5.80
N ARG A 152 -14.66 -1.05 -5.27
CA ARG A 152 -13.22 -1.08 -5.61
C ARG A 152 -12.49 0.24 -5.29
N HIS A 153 -12.85 0.93 -4.21
CA HIS A 153 -12.29 2.23 -3.84
C HIS A 153 -11.18 2.08 -2.79
N LEU A 154 -9.96 1.77 -3.23
CA LEU A 154 -8.81 1.50 -2.34
C LEU A 154 -8.45 2.69 -1.44
N ALA A 155 -8.40 3.91 -1.98
CA ALA A 155 -8.08 5.11 -1.20
C ALA A 155 -9.11 5.37 -0.09
N ILE A 156 -10.39 5.17 -0.38
CA ILE A 156 -11.48 5.25 0.60
C ILE A 156 -11.31 4.17 1.68
N ALA A 157 -11.00 2.93 1.29
CA ALA A 157 -10.78 1.85 2.27
C ALA A 157 -9.62 2.17 3.22
N ARG A 158 -8.51 2.74 2.72
CA ARG A 158 -7.40 3.23 3.56
C ARG A 158 -7.85 4.34 4.51
N ALA A 159 -8.60 5.32 4.01
CA ALA A 159 -9.10 6.42 4.83
C ALA A 159 -10.02 5.92 5.97
N LEU A 160 -10.92 4.98 5.67
CA LEU A 160 -11.80 4.35 6.65
C LEU A 160 -11.01 3.58 7.73
N LEU A 161 -10.04 2.75 7.33
CA LEU A 161 -9.20 2.00 8.27
C LEU A 161 -8.35 2.93 9.15
N ALA A 162 -7.81 4.02 8.57
CA ALA A 162 -7.08 5.04 9.32
C ALA A 162 -7.95 5.77 10.36
N HIS A 163 -9.26 5.84 10.14
CA HIS A 163 -10.25 6.39 11.07
C HIS A 163 -10.93 5.32 11.93
N GLY A 164 -10.30 4.15 12.09
CA GLY A 164 -10.75 3.13 13.03
C GLY A 164 -11.90 2.25 12.56
N ALA A 165 -12.17 2.17 11.25
CA ALA A 165 -13.09 1.18 10.72
C ALA A 165 -12.65 -0.23 11.12
N ALA A 166 -13.54 -1.03 11.70
CA ALA A 166 -13.22 -2.42 12.04
C ALA A 166 -13.10 -3.25 10.75
N PRO A 167 -11.94 -3.91 10.47
CA PRO A 167 -11.71 -4.67 9.25
C PRO A 167 -12.74 -5.80 9.02
N ASP A 168 -13.17 -6.41 10.13
CA ASP A 168 -14.13 -7.52 10.13
C ASP A 168 -15.57 -7.12 10.43
N ALA A 169 -15.90 -5.83 10.32
CA ALA A 169 -17.28 -5.35 10.44
C ALA A 169 -18.20 -6.10 9.45
N PRO A 170 -19.15 -6.92 9.94
CA PRO A 170 -20.01 -7.70 9.07
C PRO A 170 -21.23 -6.90 8.65
N ARG A 171 -21.66 -7.05 7.39
CA ARG A 171 -23.05 -6.73 7.01
C ARG A 171 -24.01 -7.82 7.47
N HIS A 172 -25.31 -7.59 7.29
CA HIS A 172 -26.33 -8.62 7.51
C HIS A 172 -25.97 -9.93 6.76
N GLY A 173 -25.94 -11.06 7.47
CA GLY A 173 -25.50 -12.35 6.92
C GLY A 173 -24.00 -12.67 7.13
N GLY A 174 -23.26 -11.85 7.88
CA GLY A 174 -21.90 -12.18 8.33
C GLY A 174 -20.77 -11.85 7.34
N TYR A 175 -21.09 -11.33 6.17
CA TYR A 175 -20.12 -10.99 5.14
C TYR A 175 -19.32 -9.72 5.49
N THR A 176 -17.99 -9.80 5.46
CA THR A 176 -17.07 -8.67 5.71
C THR A 176 -16.57 -8.02 4.41
N ALA A 177 -15.81 -6.94 4.53
CA ALA A 177 -15.15 -6.31 3.38
C ALA A 177 -14.20 -7.28 2.66
N LEU A 178 -13.52 -8.17 3.40
CA LEU A 178 -12.59 -9.15 2.83
C LEU A 178 -13.32 -10.16 1.93
N HIS A 179 -14.52 -10.58 2.31
CA HIS A 179 -15.37 -11.42 1.47
C HIS A 179 -15.73 -10.74 0.15
N ALA A 180 -16.09 -9.45 0.19
CA ALA A 180 -16.42 -8.68 -1.01
C ALA A 180 -15.18 -8.48 -1.91
N ALA A 181 -14.03 -8.16 -1.33
CA ALA A 181 -12.78 -8.00 -2.06
C ALA A 181 -12.34 -9.33 -2.71
N ALA A 182 -12.45 -10.45 -1.99
CA ALA A 182 -12.12 -11.79 -2.46
C ALA A 182 -13.03 -12.26 -3.59
N ARG A 183 -14.35 -12.09 -3.44
CA ARG A 183 -15.34 -12.46 -4.47
C ARG A 183 -15.14 -11.72 -5.79
N ASN A 184 -14.65 -10.48 -5.74
CA ASN A 184 -14.42 -9.66 -6.94
C ASN A 184 -12.95 -9.63 -7.39
N GLY A 185 -12.05 -10.34 -6.70
CA GLY A 185 -10.63 -10.43 -7.05
C GLY A 185 -9.84 -9.13 -6.87
N HIS A 186 -10.28 -8.26 -5.95
CA HIS A 186 -9.65 -6.96 -5.68
C HIS A 186 -8.37 -7.13 -4.84
N LEU A 187 -7.27 -7.58 -5.45
CA LEU A 187 -6.02 -7.98 -4.77
C LEU A 187 -5.48 -6.93 -3.78
N GLU A 188 -5.43 -5.66 -4.18
CA GLU A 188 -4.93 -4.58 -3.33
C GLU A 188 -5.81 -4.34 -2.10
N LEU A 189 -7.13 -4.54 -2.23
CA LEU A 189 -8.05 -4.47 -1.09
C LEU A 189 -7.92 -5.70 -0.19
N ILE A 190 -7.70 -6.89 -0.76
CA ILE A 190 -7.44 -8.11 0.02
C ILE A 190 -6.18 -7.92 0.87
N ALA A 191 -5.07 -7.46 0.26
CA ALA A 191 -3.83 -7.19 0.96
C ALA A 191 -4.04 -6.15 2.07
N LEU A 192 -4.63 -4.99 1.74
CA LEU A 192 -4.91 -3.94 2.72
C LEU A 192 -5.76 -4.43 3.90
N LEU A 193 -6.82 -5.20 3.65
CA LEU A 193 -7.70 -5.67 4.72
C LEU A 193 -6.98 -6.67 5.64
N LEU A 194 -6.15 -7.54 5.08
CA LEU A 194 -5.37 -8.51 5.86
C LEU A 194 -4.23 -7.83 6.64
N GLU A 195 -3.56 -6.83 6.05
CA GLU A 195 -2.57 -5.98 6.73
C GLU A 195 -3.15 -5.29 7.97
N HIS A 196 -4.43 -4.90 7.89
CA HIS A 196 -5.16 -4.30 9.01
C HIS A 196 -5.84 -5.33 9.92
N GLY A 197 -5.55 -6.62 9.77
CA GLY A 197 -5.97 -7.66 10.70
C GLY A 197 -7.36 -8.27 10.44
N ALA A 198 -7.89 -8.17 9.23
CA ALA A 198 -9.08 -8.94 8.85
C ALA A 198 -8.79 -10.45 8.90
N ASP A 199 -9.68 -11.22 9.52
CA ASP A 199 -9.53 -12.67 9.63
C ASP A 199 -9.85 -13.38 8.29
N PRO A 200 -8.86 -14.00 7.61
CA PRO A 200 -9.07 -14.70 6.35
C PRO A 200 -9.95 -15.96 6.48
N HIS A 201 -10.10 -16.49 7.70
CA HIS A 201 -10.86 -17.70 8.01
C HIS A 201 -12.28 -17.42 8.50
N ARG A 202 -12.63 -16.15 8.72
CA ARG A 202 -13.97 -15.77 9.16
C ARG A 202 -15.01 -16.27 8.16
N ALA A 203 -15.99 -17.03 8.67
CA ALA A 203 -17.10 -17.52 7.88
C ALA A 203 -18.32 -16.59 7.98
N ALA A 204 -18.95 -16.33 6.85
CA ALA A 204 -20.29 -15.76 6.79
C ALA A 204 -21.34 -16.76 7.32
N ALA A 205 -22.59 -16.31 7.48
CA ALA A 205 -23.66 -17.12 8.08
C ALA A 205 -24.00 -18.39 7.26
N ASP A 206 -23.70 -18.41 5.97
CA ASP A 206 -23.84 -19.56 5.07
C ASP A 206 -22.58 -20.44 4.99
N GLY A 207 -21.57 -20.15 5.80
CA GLY A 207 -20.29 -20.86 5.83
C GLY A 207 -19.28 -20.42 4.76
N ALA A 208 -19.61 -19.42 3.92
CA ALA A 208 -18.67 -18.91 2.94
C ALA A 208 -17.51 -18.18 3.63
N THR A 209 -16.28 -18.43 3.19
CA THR A 209 -15.09 -17.68 3.59
C THR A 209 -14.61 -16.82 2.43
N ALA A 210 -13.74 -15.84 2.70
CA ALA A 210 -13.10 -15.08 1.64
C ALA A 210 -12.42 -15.99 0.61
N LEU A 211 -11.70 -17.02 1.09
CA LEU A 211 -11.03 -18.00 0.23
C LEU A 211 -12.01 -18.81 -0.64
N SER A 212 -13.12 -19.28 -0.07
CA SER A 212 -14.10 -20.05 -0.85
C SER A 212 -14.76 -19.19 -1.94
N LEU A 213 -15.03 -17.92 -1.65
CA LEU A 213 -15.57 -16.98 -2.62
C LEU A 213 -14.58 -16.65 -3.74
N ALA A 214 -13.30 -16.44 -3.42
CA ALA A 214 -12.25 -16.22 -4.43
C ALA A 214 -12.10 -17.44 -5.36
N ARG A 215 -12.17 -18.66 -4.81
CA ARG A 215 -12.15 -19.91 -5.60
C ARG A 215 -13.37 -20.04 -6.49
N ALA A 216 -14.56 -19.83 -5.95
CA ALA A 216 -15.81 -19.92 -6.70
C ALA A 216 -15.88 -18.90 -7.85
N ALA A 217 -15.28 -17.72 -7.67
CA ALA A 217 -15.19 -16.68 -8.70
C ALA A 217 -14.01 -16.84 -9.67
N GLY A 218 -13.12 -17.83 -9.46
CA GLY A 218 -11.97 -18.10 -10.34
C GLY A 218 -10.81 -17.11 -10.20
N HIS A 219 -10.70 -16.39 -9.07
CA HIS A 219 -9.65 -15.40 -8.86
C HIS A 219 -8.36 -16.02 -8.29
N ALA A 220 -7.59 -16.72 -9.14
CA ALA A 220 -6.39 -17.47 -8.74
C ALA A 220 -5.40 -16.66 -7.89
N ARG A 221 -5.11 -15.40 -8.25
CA ARG A 221 -4.21 -14.54 -7.45
C ARG A 221 -4.77 -14.17 -6.08
N ALA A 222 -6.09 -14.00 -5.97
CA ALA A 222 -6.74 -13.76 -4.69
C ALA A 222 -6.69 -15.01 -3.81
N VAL A 223 -6.85 -16.20 -4.41
CA VAL A 223 -6.69 -17.48 -3.73
C VAL A 223 -5.29 -17.61 -3.13
N THR A 224 -4.24 -17.38 -3.93
CA THR A 224 -2.86 -17.41 -3.44
C THR A 224 -2.62 -16.43 -2.30
N LEU A 225 -3.14 -15.20 -2.42
CA LEU A 225 -2.98 -14.16 -1.40
C LEU A 225 -3.71 -14.51 -0.09
N LEU A 226 -4.91 -15.09 -0.17
CA LEU A 226 -5.70 -15.50 0.99
C LEU A 226 -5.15 -16.78 1.65
N GLU A 227 -4.61 -17.72 0.87
CA GLU A 227 -3.91 -18.90 1.39
C GLU A 227 -2.62 -18.53 2.12
N ALA A 228 -1.96 -17.44 1.70
CA ALA A 228 -0.80 -16.88 2.38
C ALA A 228 -1.15 -16.13 3.69
N GLY A 229 -2.44 -15.98 4.04
CA GLY A 229 -2.88 -15.45 5.35
C GLY A 229 -2.75 -13.94 5.55
N GLY A 230 -2.21 -13.19 4.59
CA GLY A 230 -2.21 -11.73 4.49
C GLY A 230 -1.66 -10.89 5.67
N GLY A 231 -1.12 -11.51 6.70
CA GLY A 231 0.19 -11.16 7.22
C GLY A 231 1.11 -12.30 6.83
N ARG A 232 2.26 -12.02 6.24
CA ARG A 232 3.25 -13.09 6.05
C ARG A 232 3.54 -13.68 7.43
N SER A 233 3.32 -14.99 7.61
CA SER A 233 3.53 -15.67 8.89
C SER A 233 4.84 -15.21 9.55
N ALA A 234 4.91 -15.14 10.88
CA ALA A 234 6.18 -14.91 11.56
C ALA A 234 7.26 -15.94 11.12
N ASP A 235 6.80 -17.13 10.74
CA ASP A 235 7.62 -18.24 10.23
C ASP A 235 7.89 -18.14 8.71
N ALA A 236 7.25 -17.22 7.99
CA ALA A 236 7.55 -16.96 6.58
C ALA A 236 8.99 -16.43 6.46
N PRO A 237 9.71 -16.81 5.40
CA PRO A 237 11.11 -16.45 5.29
C PRO A 237 11.28 -14.93 5.19
N PHE A 238 12.39 -14.38 5.65
CA PHE A 238 12.83 -13.07 5.17
C PHE A 238 13.73 -13.25 3.94
N GLY A 239 13.70 -12.28 3.04
CA GLY A 239 14.57 -12.23 1.88
C GLY A 239 15.83 -11.46 2.24
N LEU A 240 16.99 -12.02 1.95
CA LEU A 240 18.27 -11.38 2.13
C LEU A 240 18.96 -11.21 0.78
N LEU A 241 19.05 -9.95 0.34
CA LEU A 241 19.82 -9.56 -0.82
C LEU A 241 21.24 -9.25 -0.37
N CYS A 242 22.22 -9.89 -1.01
CA CYS A 242 23.63 -9.65 -0.78
C CYS A 242 24.25 -9.01 -2.04
N ALA A 243 24.84 -7.84 -1.90
CA ALA A 243 25.61 -7.18 -2.96
C ALA A 243 27.12 -7.19 -2.68
N ILE A 244 27.57 -7.71 -1.54
CA ILE A 244 28.98 -7.91 -1.26
C ILE A 244 29.39 -9.28 -1.81
N PRO A 245 30.43 -9.40 -2.65
CA PRO A 245 30.93 -10.70 -3.08
C PRO A 245 31.27 -11.59 -1.89
N GLU A 246 30.89 -12.87 -1.95
CA GLU A 246 31.13 -13.87 -0.90
C GLU A 246 30.49 -13.58 0.47
N GLU A 247 29.59 -12.60 0.57
CA GLU A 247 28.88 -12.27 1.82
C GLU A 247 28.17 -13.48 2.43
N ILE A 248 27.58 -14.30 1.56
CA ILE A 248 26.86 -15.51 1.97
C ILE A 248 27.80 -16.50 2.68
N ALA A 249 29.06 -16.62 2.22
CA ALA A 249 30.05 -17.50 2.83
C ALA A 249 30.41 -17.07 4.27
N HIS A 250 30.28 -15.77 4.58
CA HIS A 250 30.59 -15.21 5.90
C HIS A 250 29.51 -15.47 6.95
N PHE A 251 28.35 -16.02 6.58
CA PHE A 251 27.42 -16.57 7.57
C PHE A 251 27.95 -17.87 8.18
N GLY A 252 28.80 -18.62 7.48
CA GLY A 252 29.39 -19.87 7.98
C GLY A 252 28.32 -20.82 8.54
N PRO A 253 28.47 -21.34 9.78
CA PRO A 253 27.51 -22.27 10.36
C PRO A 253 26.15 -21.63 10.71
N HIS A 254 26.02 -20.31 10.64
CA HIS A 254 24.79 -19.60 10.98
C HIS A 254 23.75 -19.71 9.89
N PHE A 255 24.14 -19.93 8.63
CA PHE A 255 23.21 -20.19 7.54
C PHE A 255 23.27 -21.66 7.12
N VAL A 256 22.19 -22.38 7.41
CA VAL A 256 22.03 -23.79 7.00
C VAL A 256 21.15 -23.83 5.76
N GLU A 257 21.78 -23.96 4.59
CA GLU A 257 21.08 -24.11 3.31
C GLU A 257 20.35 -25.45 3.26
N SER A 258 19.07 -25.42 2.90
CA SER A 258 18.23 -26.60 2.70
C SER A 258 18.03 -26.94 1.22
N GLU A 259 17.91 -25.92 0.37
CA GLU A 259 17.72 -26.07 -1.07
C GLU A 259 18.14 -24.80 -1.82
N ALA A 260 18.42 -24.94 -3.11
CA ALA A 260 18.69 -23.83 -4.00
C ALA A 260 17.88 -23.96 -5.30
N GLU A 261 17.42 -22.83 -5.82
CA GLU A 261 16.67 -22.75 -7.07
C GLU A 261 17.24 -21.61 -7.94
N THR A 262 17.43 -21.87 -9.23
CA THR A 262 17.89 -20.85 -10.18
C THR A 262 16.71 -20.29 -10.97
N ILE A 263 16.48 -18.98 -10.88
CA ILE A 263 15.42 -18.28 -11.63
C ILE A 263 16.03 -17.04 -12.27
N GLY A 264 15.91 -16.93 -13.61
CA GLY A 264 16.36 -15.74 -14.33
C GLY A 264 17.87 -15.47 -14.23
N GLY A 265 18.69 -16.50 -13.97
CA GLY A 265 20.14 -16.37 -13.78
C GLY A 265 20.59 -16.11 -12.33
N PHE A 266 19.65 -15.92 -11.41
CA PHE A 266 19.94 -15.73 -9.98
C PHE A 266 19.72 -17.03 -9.21
N VAL A 267 20.60 -17.33 -8.26
CA VAL A 267 20.51 -18.51 -7.40
C VAL A 267 19.91 -18.11 -6.05
N PHE A 268 18.70 -18.57 -5.79
CA PHE A 268 17.99 -18.34 -4.54
C PHE A 268 18.24 -19.52 -3.60
N ARG A 269 18.87 -19.27 -2.47
CA ARG A 269 19.24 -20.26 -1.46
C ARG A 269 18.27 -20.18 -0.30
N ARG A 270 17.47 -21.22 -0.10
CA ARG A 270 16.54 -21.31 1.02
C ARG A 270 17.22 -22.05 2.17
N GLY A 271 16.97 -21.61 3.39
CA GLY A 271 17.58 -22.23 4.56
C GLY A 271 17.16 -21.56 5.86
N LEU A 272 17.93 -21.82 6.91
CA LEU A 272 17.77 -21.19 8.22
C LEU A 272 18.98 -20.30 8.51
N LEU A 273 18.77 -19.00 8.72
CA LEU A 273 19.79 -18.09 9.27
C LEU A 273 19.52 -17.89 10.77
N ASP A 274 20.43 -18.34 11.62
CA ASP A 274 20.27 -18.34 13.09
C ASP A 274 18.91 -18.92 13.54
N GLY A 275 18.47 -20.00 12.86
CA GLY A 275 17.22 -20.71 13.15
C GLY A 275 15.96 -20.11 12.51
N ARG A 276 16.08 -19.04 11.70
CA ARG A 276 14.94 -18.39 11.04
C ARG A 276 14.93 -18.67 9.55
N HIS A 277 13.75 -18.92 8.99
CA HIS A 277 13.60 -19.12 7.55
C HIS A 277 14.11 -17.90 6.77
N ALA A 278 14.99 -18.15 5.82
CA ALA A 278 15.61 -17.11 4.99
C ALA A 278 15.72 -17.59 3.55
N VAL A 279 15.57 -16.64 2.61
CA VAL A 279 15.94 -16.82 1.21
C VAL A 279 17.04 -15.84 0.87
N VAL A 280 18.25 -16.35 0.65
CA VAL A 280 19.45 -15.56 0.41
C VAL A 280 19.79 -15.58 -1.07
N VAL A 281 20.12 -14.42 -1.64
CA VAL A 281 20.40 -14.28 -3.07
C VAL A 281 21.42 -13.17 -3.32
N GLU A 282 22.34 -13.40 -4.24
CA GLU A 282 23.23 -12.36 -4.76
C GLU A 282 22.48 -11.56 -5.84
N CYS A 283 22.22 -10.27 -5.60
CA CYS A 283 21.23 -9.53 -6.38
C CYS A 283 21.75 -8.97 -7.72
N GLY A 284 23.03 -9.12 -8.02
CA GLY A 284 23.68 -8.45 -9.15
C GLY A 284 23.69 -6.92 -8.99
N ILE A 285 24.18 -6.22 -10.02
CA ILE A 285 24.39 -4.76 -9.98
C ILE A 285 23.24 -4.03 -10.66
N GLY A 286 22.84 -2.89 -10.09
CA GLY A 286 21.94 -1.91 -10.70
C GLY A 286 20.46 -2.09 -10.38
N LYS A 287 19.68 -1.05 -10.66
CA LYS A 287 18.28 -0.93 -10.24
C LYS A 287 17.37 -2.03 -10.79
N VAL A 288 17.59 -2.43 -12.05
CA VAL A 288 16.74 -3.43 -12.73
C VAL A 288 16.90 -4.82 -12.09
N ASN A 289 18.14 -5.26 -11.87
CA ASN A 289 18.41 -6.56 -11.25
C ASN A 289 17.84 -6.59 -9.83
N ALA A 290 18.10 -5.54 -9.05
CA ALA A 290 17.58 -5.40 -7.70
C ALA A 290 16.04 -5.47 -7.66
N ALA A 291 15.35 -4.80 -8.60
CA ALA A 291 13.89 -4.84 -8.69
C ALA A 291 13.36 -6.23 -9.06
N VAL A 292 13.99 -6.93 -10.01
CA VAL A 292 13.61 -8.29 -10.41
C VAL A 292 13.79 -9.27 -9.24
N VAL A 293 14.95 -9.26 -8.60
CA VAL A 293 15.27 -10.14 -7.47
C VAL A 293 14.34 -9.89 -6.30
N SER A 294 14.08 -8.63 -5.95
CA SER A 294 13.13 -8.26 -4.89
C SER A 294 11.71 -8.75 -5.18
N THR A 295 11.28 -8.62 -6.44
CA THR A 295 9.95 -9.11 -6.87
C THR A 295 9.86 -10.63 -6.72
N LEU A 296 10.91 -11.36 -7.09
CA LEU A 296 10.96 -12.82 -6.94
C LEU A 296 10.95 -13.23 -5.46
N LEU A 297 11.76 -12.59 -4.60
CA LEU A 297 11.74 -12.86 -3.16
C LEU A 297 10.32 -12.71 -2.57
N ILE A 298 9.58 -11.70 -3.00
CA ILE A 298 8.22 -11.42 -2.52
C ILE A 298 7.20 -12.40 -3.11
N GLU A 299 7.10 -12.47 -4.44
CA GLU A 299 6.00 -13.18 -5.12
C GLU A 299 6.24 -14.69 -5.25
N ARG A 300 7.50 -15.12 -5.42
CA ARG A 300 7.85 -16.53 -5.59
C ARG A 300 8.14 -17.21 -4.26
N PHE A 301 8.84 -16.53 -3.36
CA PHE A 301 9.30 -17.09 -2.09
C PHE A 301 8.49 -16.63 -0.87
N GLY A 302 7.56 -15.70 -1.04
CA GLY A 302 6.71 -15.23 0.06
C GLY A 302 7.49 -14.52 1.17
N CYS A 303 8.59 -13.83 0.84
CA CYS A 303 9.51 -13.29 1.85
C CYS A 303 8.91 -12.10 2.62
N ARG A 304 8.72 -12.22 3.94
CA ARG A 304 8.00 -11.25 4.82
C ARG A 304 8.67 -9.90 5.01
N LEU A 305 9.97 -9.84 4.81
CA LEU A 305 10.86 -8.72 5.05
C LEU A 305 11.96 -8.80 4.01
N LEU A 306 12.41 -7.67 3.48
CA LEU A 306 13.61 -7.60 2.66
C LEU A 306 14.74 -6.92 3.44
N LEU A 307 15.80 -7.68 3.70
CA LEU A 307 17.06 -7.15 4.19
C LEU A 307 18.02 -7.06 3.01
N PHE A 308 18.67 -5.92 2.86
CA PHE A 308 19.62 -5.72 1.78
C PHE A 308 20.93 -5.17 2.30
N SER A 309 21.97 -5.98 2.24
CA SER A 309 23.34 -5.60 2.55
C SER A 309 24.19 -5.46 1.30
N GLY A 310 25.16 -4.56 1.37
CA GLY A 310 25.98 -4.16 0.24
C GLY A 310 27.07 -3.18 0.65
N VAL A 311 27.83 -2.76 -0.34
CA VAL A 311 28.77 -1.64 -0.20
C VAL A 311 28.24 -0.38 -0.89
N ALA A 312 28.74 0.78 -0.48
CA ALA A 312 28.39 2.06 -1.08
C ALA A 312 29.58 3.03 -1.07
N GLY A 313 29.53 4.05 -1.93
CA GLY A 313 30.44 5.19 -1.84
C GLY A 313 29.99 6.17 -0.76
N GLY A 314 30.91 6.61 0.08
CA GLY A 314 30.68 7.60 1.13
C GLY A 314 30.45 9.00 0.56
N VAL A 315 29.33 9.62 0.93
CA VAL A 315 28.95 10.96 0.44
C VAL A 315 29.06 12.01 1.54
N ASP A 316 28.73 11.67 2.78
CA ASP A 316 28.88 12.57 3.92
C ASP A 316 30.36 12.72 4.29
N PRO A 317 30.92 13.95 4.29
CA PRO A 317 32.31 14.21 4.69
C PRO A 317 32.67 13.79 6.11
N ALA A 318 31.69 13.59 7.00
CA ALA A 318 31.91 13.13 8.37
C ALA A 318 32.14 11.61 8.44
N LEU A 319 31.83 10.87 7.38
CA LEU A 319 31.98 9.42 7.30
C LEU A 319 33.26 9.04 6.55
N GLY A 320 33.79 7.87 6.86
CA GLY A 320 34.97 7.30 6.23
C GLY A 320 34.74 5.88 5.75
N ILE A 321 35.72 5.36 5.01
CA ILE A 321 35.74 3.96 4.57
C ILE A 321 35.54 3.02 5.75
N GLY A 322 34.63 2.06 5.57
CA GLY A 322 34.26 1.09 6.58
C GLY A 322 33.08 1.46 7.45
N ASP A 323 32.71 2.74 7.54
CA ASP A 323 31.48 3.12 8.27
C ASP A 323 30.26 2.45 7.64
N VAL A 324 29.23 2.28 8.45
CA VAL A 324 28.00 1.63 8.05
C VAL A 324 26.86 2.64 8.08
N VAL A 325 26.15 2.75 6.97
CA VAL A 325 24.94 3.55 6.84
C VAL A 325 23.73 2.63 6.79
N VAL A 326 22.85 2.77 7.77
CA VAL A 326 21.50 2.19 7.77
C VAL A 326 20.56 3.19 7.11
N GLY A 327 19.96 2.81 5.99
CA GLY A 327 19.11 3.67 5.19
C GLY A 327 17.77 3.96 5.87
N THR A 328 17.61 5.14 6.46
CA THR A 328 16.31 5.64 6.95
C THR A 328 15.49 6.28 5.84
N ARG A 329 16.16 6.71 4.77
CA ARG A 329 15.55 7.21 3.55
C ARG A 329 16.34 6.77 2.33
N LEU A 330 15.64 6.31 1.29
CA LEU A 330 16.24 5.82 0.05
C LEU A 330 15.73 6.64 -1.14
N VAL A 331 16.64 7.18 -1.97
CA VAL A 331 16.28 8.11 -3.05
C VAL A 331 16.89 7.68 -4.36
N GLN A 332 16.07 7.52 -5.42
CA GLN A 332 16.59 7.36 -6.79
C GLN A 332 16.99 8.72 -7.34
N HIS A 333 18.27 9.10 -7.25
CA HIS A 333 18.73 10.45 -7.54
C HIS A 333 18.81 10.78 -9.04
N ASP A 334 18.79 9.76 -9.89
CA ASP A 334 18.88 9.83 -11.35
C ASP A 334 17.53 9.55 -12.05
N TYR A 335 16.47 9.31 -11.28
CA TYR A 335 15.13 9.05 -11.80
C TYR A 335 14.28 10.33 -11.76
N GLY A 336 13.86 10.82 -12.92
CA GLY A 336 13.08 12.05 -12.99
C GLY A 336 12.75 12.50 -14.41
N ALA A 337 12.15 13.68 -14.53
CA ALA A 337 11.85 14.33 -15.80
C ALA A 337 12.70 15.59 -15.97
N LEU A 338 13.10 15.89 -17.21
CA LEU A 338 13.75 17.15 -17.53
C LEU A 338 12.72 18.28 -17.55
N VAL A 339 12.85 19.23 -16.63
CA VAL A 339 11.99 20.42 -16.55
C VAL A 339 12.89 21.64 -16.63
N ARG A 340 12.71 22.44 -17.69
CA ARG A 340 13.54 23.63 -17.96
C ARG A 340 15.04 23.32 -17.90
N GLY A 341 15.44 22.24 -18.57
CA GLY A 341 16.85 21.81 -18.67
C GLY A 341 17.44 21.16 -17.42
N ASN A 342 16.67 21.01 -16.34
CA ASN A 342 17.14 20.41 -15.09
C ASN A 342 16.39 19.12 -14.78
N LEU A 343 17.11 18.07 -14.34
CA LEU A 343 16.48 16.84 -13.88
C LEU A 343 15.72 17.10 -12.56
N ARG A 344 14.40 17.05 -12.64
CA ARG A 344 13.49 17.03 -11.50
C ARG A 344 13.22 15.59 -11.12
N VAL A 345 13.88 15.15 -10.06
CA VAL A 345 13.66 13.85 -9.44
C VAL A 345 12.24 13.79 -8.90
N TYR A 346 11.61 12.63 -8.97
CA TYR A 346 10.33 12.32 -8.33
C TYR A 346 10.33 10.84 -7.91
N GLN A 347 9.50 10.46 -6.95
CA GLN A 347 9.37 9.05 -6.58
C GLN A 347 8.66 8.28 -7.70
N PRO A 348 9.24 7.18 -8.23
CA PRO A 348 8.58 6.33 -9.19
C PRO A 348 7.13 6.01 -8.79
N GLY A 349 6.18 6.21 -9.71
CA GLY A 349 4.74 6.01 -9.45
C GLY A 349 4.01 7.24 -8.92
N VAL A 350 4.71 8.31 -8.51
CA VAL A 350 4.11 9.61 -8.15
C VAL A 350 4.18 10.55 -9.35
N THR A 351 3.06 11.16 -9.74
CA THR A 351 3.02 12.05 -10.93
C THR A 351 3.77 13.35 -10.65
N PRO A 352 4.64 13.83 -11.56
CA PRO A 352 5.38 15.08 -11.40
C PRO A 352 4.46 16.28 -11.69
N VAL A 353 3.58 16.63 -10.75
CA VAL A 353 2.72 17.82 -10.85
C VAL A 353 3.44 19.01 -10.19
N PRO A 354 3.39 20.23 -10.77
CA PRO A 354 3.93 21.42 -10.12
C PRO A 354 3.32 21.64 -8.73
N GLY A 355 4.14 21.81 -7.70
CA GLY A 355 3.69 22.10 -6.34
C GLY A 355 3.61 20.91 -5.38
N VAL A 356 4.04 19.71 -5.79
CA VAL A 356 4.21 18.58 -4.86
C VAL A 356 5.48 18.79 -4.03
N ALA A 357 5.34 18.72 -2.70
CA ALA A 357 6.42 18.89 -1.73
C ALA A 357 7.51 17.82 -1.87
N ASP A 358 8.72 18.12 -1.37
CA ASP A 358 9.95 17.32 -1.53
C ASP A 358 9.98 15.98 -0.75
N THR A 359 8.89 15.20 -0.76
CA THR A 359 8.80 13.84 -0.18
C THR A 359 9.47 12.80 -1.09
N HIS A 360 10.64 13.12 -1.62
CA HIS A 360 11.38 12.26 -2.55
C HIS A 360 11.98 11.04 -1.85
N GLY A 361 11.40 9.86 -2.06
CA GLY A 361 12.04 8.59 -1.71
C GLY A 361 11.29 7.78 -0.66
N TYR A 362 11.86 6.62 -0.36
CA TYR A 362 11.23 5.60 0.48
C TYR A 362 11.76 5.72 1.90
N THR A 363 10.87 5.96 2.85
CA THR A 363 11.24 6.12 4.27
C THR A 363 11.14 4.77 4.98
N LEU A 364 12.10 4.48 5.85
CA LEU A 364 12.06 3.30 6.70
C LEU A 364 10.86 3.39 7.65
N ASP A 365 10.13 2.30 7.82
CA ASP A 365 9.02 2.24 8.76
C ASP A 365 9.50 2.61 10.19
N PRO A 366 8.86 3.55 10.90
CA PRO A 366 9.33 4.01 12.21
C PRO A 366 9.44 2.91 13.28
N ALA A 367 8.58 1.88 13.23
CA ALA A 367 8.65 0.76 14.16
C ALA A 367 9.81 -0.18 13.83
N VAL A 368 10.06 -0.42 12.54
CA VAL A 368 11.26 -1.14 12.08
C VAL A 368 12.52 -0.38 12.46
N GLU A 369 12.55 0.94 12.24
CA GLU A 369 13.69 1.79 12.61
C GLU A 369 13.98 1.70 14.12
N ALA A 370 12.97 1.84 14.97
CA ALA A 370 13.12 1.73 16.42
C ALA A 370 13.68 0.36 16.84
N THR A 371 13.19 -0.72 16.22
CA THR A 371 13.64 -2.09 16.48
C THR A 371 15.09 -2.28 16.06
N VAL A 372 15.47 -1.79 14.87
CA VAL A 372 16.85 -1.86 14.36
C VAL A 372 17.80 -1.03 15.23
N ARG A 373 17.40 0.17 15.63
CA ARG A 373 18.20 1.01 16.55
C ARG A 373 18.46 0.28 17.87
N ALA A 374 17.44 -0.31 18.47
CA ALA A 374 17.59 -1.09 19.70
C ALA A 374 18.47 -2.34 19.51
N ALA A 375 18.36 -3.02 18.35
CA ALA A 375 19.14 -4.21 18.06
C ALA A 375 20.64 -3.92 17.90
N LEU A 376 20.96 -2.75 17.35
CA LEU A 376 22.32 -2.28 17.08
C LEU A 376 22.93 -1.45 18.21
N ASP A 377 22.15 -1.11 19.25
CA ASP A 377 22.65 -0.37 20.40
C ASP A 377 23.79 -1.13 21.11
N GLY A 378 24.89 -0.42 21.36
CA GLY A 378 26.11 -0.99 21.94
C GLY A 378 26.85 -2.02 21.08
N LEU A 379 26.47 -2.23 19.81
CA LEU A 379 27.20 -3.15 18.92
C LEU A 379 28.51 -2.51 18.45
N GLU A 380 29.63 -3.12 18.82
CA GLU A 380 30.95 -2.77 18.29
C GLU A 380 31.29 -3.65 17.08
N LEU A 381 31.62 -3.01 15.95
CA LEU A 381 32.08 -3.69 14.75
C LEU A 381 33.59 -3.92 14.81
N PRO A 382 34.09 -5.05 14.28
CA PRO A 382 35.52 -5.32 14.27
C PRO A 382 36.27 -4.24 13.45
N PRO A 383 37.51 -3.90 13.84
CA PRO A 383 38.30 -2.92 13.10
C PRO A 383 38.60 -3.41 11.68
N ILE A 384 38.63 -2.45 10.75
CA ILE A 384 39.02 -2.68 9.36
C ILE A 384 40.51 -2.33 9.23
N PRO A 385 41.36 -3.26 8.74
CA PRO A 385 42.80 -3.06 8.65
C PRO A 385 43.19 -1.85 7.79
N ALA A 386 44.38 -1.33 8.06
CA ALA A 386 45.00 -0.24 7.30
C ALA A 386 45.03 -0.50 5.78
N GLU A 387 45.35 -1.74 5.40
CA GLU A 387 45.41 -2.17 4.00
C GLU A 387 44.04 -2.13 3.32
N ALA A 388 42.98 -2.48 4.07
CA ALA A 388 41.60 -2.49 3.60
C ALA A 388 40.99 -1.08 3.50
N THR A 389 41.46 -0.13 4.32
CA THR A 389 40.99 1.26 4.29
C THR A 389 41.80 2.17 3.36
N GLY A 390 42.89 1.66 2.78
CA GLY A 390 43.86 2.49 2.05
C GLY A 390 44.58 3.50 2.95
N GLY A 391 44.62 3.26 4.26
CA GLY A 391 45.03 4.25 5.26
C GLY A 391 45.34 3.64 6.62
N ALA A 392 44.83 4.25 7.69
CA ALA A 392 45.00 3.74 9.05
C ALA A 392 43.89 2.74 9.42
N GLU A 393 44.20 1.81 10.33
CA GLU A 393 43.18 0.94 10.92
C GLU A 393 42.04 1.77 11.50
N ARG A 394 40.80 1.32 11.27
CA ARG A 394 39.62 2.09 11.62
C ARG A 394 38.51 1.19 12.17
N THR A 395 37.94 1.59 13.30
CA THR A 395 36.71 0.98 13.83
C THR A 395 35.49 1.62 13.16
N PRO A 396 34.65 0.84 12.44
CA PRO A 396 33.43 1.35 11.82
C PRO A 396 32.45 1.99 12.79
N ARG A 397 31.81 3.07 12.36
CA ARG A 397 30.65 3.65 13.05
C ARG A 397 29.37 3.26 12.33
N ILE A 398 28.31 3.01 13.09
CA ILE A 398 26.97 2.79 12.55
C ILE A 398 26.20 4.12 12.60
N THR A 399 25.74 4.58 11.44
CA THR A 399 24.96 5.81 11.29
C THR A 399 23.65 5.51 10.57
N PHE A 400 22.61 6.28 10.87
CA PHE A 400 21.32 6.20 10.20
C PHE A 400 21.15 7.43 9.33
N GLY A 401 20.82 7.26 8.05
CA GLY A 401 20.75 8.39 7.14
C GLY A 401 20.20 8.08 5.76
N THR A 402 20.27 9.06 4.87
CA THR A 402 19.80 8.94 3.50
C THR A 402 20.82 8.20 2.63
N ILE A 403 20.36 7.23 1.85
CA ILE A 403 21.16 6.55 0.83
C ILE A 403 20.59 6.92 -0.54
N ALA A 404 21.46 7.43 -1.42
CA ALA A 404 21.12 7.74 -2.80
C ALA A 404 21.40 6.55 -3.71
N THR A 405 20.52 6.31 -4.68
CA THR A 405 20.60 5.20 -5.63
C THR A 405 20.59 5.74 -7.06
N GLY A 406 21.47 5.22 -7.92
CA GLY A 406 21.47 5.47 -9.35
C GLY A 406 22.25 4.42 -10.13
N ASP A 407 22.10 4.34 -11.45
CA ASP A 407 22.77 3.29 -12.25
C ASP A 407 24.23 3.66 -12.64
N GLN A 408 24.82 4.68 -12.01
CA GLN A 408 26.19 5.12 -12.27
C GLN A 408 27.06 4.94 -11.04
N PHE A 409 28.25 4.38 -11.25
CA PHE A 409 29.32 4.42 -10.26
C PHE A 409 29.82 5.86 -10.09
N VAL A 410 29.72 6.41 -8.88
CA VAL A 410 30.08 7.81 -8.59
C VAL A 410 31.53 7.88 -8.14
N ASN A 411 32.36 8.57 -8.92
CA ASN A 411 33.78 8.82 -8.64
C ASN A 411 34.19 10.28 -8.91
N CYS A 412 33.22 11.19 -8.79
CA CYS A 412 33.39 12.59 -9.14
C CYS A 412 33.00 13.47 -7.95
N GLU A 413 33.96 14.24 -7.46
CA GLU A 413 33.78 15.12 -6.28
C GLU A 413 32.59 16.07 -6.44
N SER A 414 32.43 16.66 -7.61
CA SER A 414 31.29 17.55 -7.87
C SER A 414 29.95 16.83 -7.79
N THR A 415 29.88 15.56 -8.21
CA THR A 415 28.68 14.73 -8.11
C THR A 415 28.41 14.36 -6.67
N ARG A 416 29.44 13.94 -5.92
CA ARG A 416 29.36 13.67 -4.49
C ARG A 416 28.80 14.86 -3.71
N GLN A 417 29.37 16.04 -3.90
CA GLN A 417 28.92 17.27 -3.25
C GLN A 417 27.44 17.57 -3.58
N ARG A 418 27.04 17.45 -4.86
CA ARG A 418 25.63 17.65 -5.26
C ARG A 418 24.68 16.65 -4.59
N LEU A 419 25.10 15.39 -4.42
CA LEU A 419 24.28 14.38 -3.76
C LEU A 419 24.08 14.70 -2.28
N HIS A 420 25.16 15.13 -1.60
CA HIS A 420 25.11 15.55 -0.21
C HIS A 420 24.21 16.79 -0.03
N GLU A 421 24.46 17.86 -0.79
CA GLU A 421 23.73 19.13 -0.65
C GLU A 421 22.25 19.03 -1.03
N ARG A 422 21.94 18.27 -2.09
CA ARG A 422 20.57 18.20 -2.63
C ARG A 422 19.69 17.22 -1.86
N PHE A 423 20.24 16.10 -1.41
CA PHE A 423 19.46 15.01 -0.83
C PHE A 423 19.80 14.72 0.64
N GLY A 424 20.79 15.39 1.22
CA GLY A 424 21.33 15.03 2.53
C GLY A 424 21.87 13.60 2.54
N ALA A 425 22.41 13.13 1.41
CA ALA A 425 22.86 11.76 1.27
C ALA A 425 24.12 11.50 2.11
N ALA A 426 24.10 10.39 2.84
CA ALA A 426 25.26 9.86 3.56
C ALA A 426 26.07 8.89 2.70
N ALA A 427 25.40 8.16 1.81
CA ALA A 427 26.02 7.21 0.89
C ALA A 427 25.35 7.21 -0.49
N VAL A 428 26.05 6.69 -1.50
CA VAL A 428 25.53 6.45 -2.84
C VAL A 428 25.86 5.04 -3.34
N GLU A 429 24.88 4.38 -3.96
CA GLU A 429 24.95 3.01 -4.46
C GLU A 429 23.99 2.82 -5.65
N MET A 430 23.73 1.57 -6.08
CA MET A 430 23.08 1.31 -7.36
C MET A 430 21.77 0.51 -7.29
N GLU A 431 21.31 0.10 -6.10
CA GLU A 431 20.22 -0.86 -5.97
C GLU A 431 19.14 -0.50 -4.93
N GLY A 432 19.51 0.12 -3.81
CA GLY A 432 18.74 0.18 -2.57
C GLY A 432 17.35 0.79 -2.71
N ALA A 433 17.24 1.93 -3.39
CA ALA A 433 15.95 2.57 -3.61
C ALA A 433 15.08 1.85 -4.66
N ALA A 434 15.64 0.95 -5.48
CA ALA A 434 14.85 0.08 -6.35
C ALA A 434 14.27 -1.11 -5.56
N VAL A 435 15.03 -1.66 -4.60
CA VAL A 435 14.51 -2.65 -3.64
C VAL A 435 13.37 -2.06 -2.81
N ALA A 436 13.56 -0.86 -2.25
CA ALA A 436 12.53 -0.18 -1.48
C ALA A 436 11.28 0.16 -2.30
N GLN A 437 11.44 0.54 -3.58
CA GLN A 437 10.31 0.73 -4.50
C GLN A 437 9.45 -0.52 -4.63
N VAL A 438 10.08 -1.67 -4.83
CA VAL A 438 9.36 -2.95 -4.95
C VAL A 438 8.71 -3.29 -3.62
N ALA A 439 9.43 -3.15 -2.51
CA ALA A 439 8.93 -3.45 -1.19
C ALA A 439 7.69 -2.61 -0.83
N GLU A 440 7.73 -1.29 -1.05
CA GLU A 440 6.58 -0.38 -0.84
C GLU A 440 5.37 -0.78 -1.69
N ARG A 441 5.59 -1.12 -2.97
CA ARG A 441 4.53 -1.57 -3.87
C ARG A 441 3.79 -2.81 -3.34
N PHE A 442 4.51 -3.71 -2.69
CA PHE A 442 3.99 -4.98 -2.18
C PHE A 442 3.66 -4.95 -0.68
N GLY A 443 3.76 -3.80 0.00
CA GLY A 443 3.49 -3.70 1.45
C GLY A 443 4.49 -4.46 2.31
N VAL A 444 5.74 -4.60 1.86
CA VAL A 444 6.78 -5.40 2.52
C VAL A 444 7.77 -4.47 3.22
N PRO A 445 8.06 -4.66 4.52
CA PRO A 445 9.14 -3.94 5.18
C PRO A 445 10.48 -4.18 4.47
N CYS A 446 11.28 -3.13 4.34
CA CYS A 446 12.60 -3.19 3.73
C CYS A 446 13.62 -2.42 4.55
N LEU A 447 14.80 -3.00 4.73
CA LEU A 447 15.95 -2.36 5.35
C LEU A 447 17.16 -2.47 4.44
N VAL A 448 17.82 -1.34 4.18
CA VAL A 448 19.06 -1.27 3.39
C VAL A 448 20.20 -0.87 4.31
N ILE A 449 21.26 -1.68 4.33
CA ILE A 449 22.47 -1.44 5.10
C ILE A 449 23.65 -1.40 4.11
N ARG A 450 24.52 -0.40 4.27
CA ARG A 450 25.68 -0.21 3.39
C ARG A 450 26.96 0.04 4.19
N SER A 451 27.99 -0.75 3.92
CA SER A 451 29.36 -0.47 4.37
C SER A 451 30.07 0.41 3.34
N LEU A 452 30.73 1.48 3.77
CA LEU A 452 31.36 2.43 2.85
C LEU A 452 32.66 1.86 2.26
N SER A 453 32.66 1.53 0.97
CA SER A 453 33.80 0.94 0.25
C SER A 453 34.76 1.94 -0.36
N ASP A 454 34.38 3.21 -0.41
CA ASP A 454 35.17 4.31 -0.94
C ASP A 454 34.46 5.62 -0.53
N LEU A 455 34.95 6.77 -0.98
CA LEU A 455 34.40 8.09 -0.65
C LEU A 455 33.75 8.81 -1.84
N ALA A 456 33.31 8.07 -2.87
CA ALA A 456 32.57 8.55 -4.04
C ALA A 456 33.19 9.77 -4.78
N GLY A 457 34.49 9.97 -4.62
CA GLY A 457 35.23 11.15 -5.07
C GLY A 457 36.36 10.79 -6.03
N ALA A 458 37.25 11.73 -6.30
CA ALA A 458 38.41 11.48 -7.15
C ALA A 458 39.37 10.42 -6.55
N GLU A 459 39.28 10.19 -5.24
CA GLU A 459 40.09 9.24 -4.48
C GLU A 459 39.46 7.84 -4.36
N SER A 460 38.44 7.51 -5.16
CA SER A 460 37.84 6.16 -5.21
C SER A 460 38.79 5.17 -5.90
N HIS A 461 39.90 4.85 -5.26
CA HIS A 461 40.87 3.83 -5.68
C HIS A 461 41.29 3.03 -4.45
N MET A 462 40.59 1.92 -4.21
CA MET A 462 40.87 1.00 -3.11
C MET A 462 41.18 -0.40 -3.64
N ASP A 463 41.93 -1.18 -2.87
CA ASP A 463 41.98 -2.63 -3.03
C ASP A 463 40.63 -3.21 -2.60
N PHE A 464 39.72 -3.27 -3.57
CA PHE A 464 38.35 -3.70 -3.40
C PHE A 464 38.26 -5.09 -2.78
N TYR A 465 39.16 -6.02 -3.11
CA TYR A 465 39.10 -7.39 -2.61
C TYR A 465 39.40 -7.47 -1.11
N THR A 466 40.45 -6.77 -0.66
CA THR A 466 40.84 -6.72 0.75
C THR A 466 39.76 -6.02 1.59
N PHE A 467 39.14 -4.95 1.08
CA PHE A 467 38.01 -4.31 1.73
C PHE A 467 36.77 -5.21 1.79
N VAL A 468 36.38 -5.85 0.70
CA VAL A 468 35.17 -6.68 0.60
C VAL A 468 35.15 -7.78 1.65
N ALA A 469 36.28 -8.46 1.89
CA ALA A 469 36.35 -9.50 2.92
C ALA A 469 36.16 -8.94 4.35
N ALA A 470 36.71 -7.76 4.65
CA ALA A 470 36.52 -7.10 5.93
C ALA A 470 35.07 -6.59 6.11
N ALA A 471 34.49 -6.02 5.04
CA ALA A 471 33.13 -5.53 5.01
C ALA A 471 32.09 -6.66 5.13
N ALA A 472 32.27 -7.78 4.43
CA ALA A 472 31.40 -8.96 4.50
C ALA A 472 31.33 -9.53 5.93
N ARG A 473 32.45 -9.52 6.66
CA ARG A 473 32.50 -9.93 8.07
C ARG A 473 31.66 -9.02 8.96
N CYS A 474 31.80 -7.70 8.80
CA CYS A 474 30.99 -6.73 9.56
C CYS A 474 29.50 -6.84 9.22
N ALA A 475 29.19 -6.97 7.93
CA ALA A 475 27.83 -7.11 7.43
C ALA A 475 27.13 -8.37 7.97
N SER A 476 27.83 -9.52 8.01
CA SER A 476 27.31 -10.76 8.60
C SER A 476 26.88 -10.57 10.06
N LEU A 477 27.69 -9.88 10.88
CA LEU A 477 27.34 -9.59 12.29
C LEU A 477 26.11 -8.70 12.40
N LEU A 478 26.05 -7.62 11.61
CA LEU A 478 24.92 -6.69 11.58
C LEU A 478 23.63 -7.37 11.16
N LEU A 479 23.67 -8.06 10.02
CA LEU A 479 22.51 -8.73 9.44
C LEU A 479 21.94 -9.79 10.38
N ARG A 480 22.79 -10.59 11.02
CA ARG A 480 22.35 -11.59 12.00
C ARG A 480 21.67 -10.94 13.21
N ARG A 481 22.24 -9.84 13.71
CA ARG A 481 21.66 -9.10 14.84
C ARG A 481 20.30 -8.49 14.48
N VAL A 482 20.21 -7.89 13.30
CA VAL A 482 18.98 -7.27 12.79
C VAL A 482 17.91 -8.31 12.45
N ALA A 483 18.27 -9.39 11.74
CA ALA A 483 17.36 -10.47 11.39
C ALA A 483 16.84 -11.22 12.63
N SER A 484 17.58 -11.19 13.73
CA SER A 484 17.12 -11.71 15.03
C SER A 484 16.11 -10.77 15.71
N ALA A 485 16.23 -9.46 15.50
CA ALA A 485 15.31 -8.48 16.08
C ALA A 485 14.00 -8.31 15.29
N LEU A 486 14.03 -8.47 13.97
CA LEU A 486 12.89 -8.36 13.05
C LEU A 486 12.24 -9.72 12.72
#